data_AF-A0A926XTT0-F1
#
_entry.id   AF-A0A926XTT0-F1
#
_cell.length_a   1.000
_cell.length_b   1.000
_cell.length_c   1.000
_cell.angle_alpha   90.00
_cell.angle_beta   90.00
_cell.angle_gamma   90.00
#
_symmetry.space_group_name_H-M   'P 1'
#
loop_
_entity.id
_entity.type
_entity.pdbx_description
1 polymer ?
#
loop_
_entity_poly.entity_id
_entity_poly.type
_entity_poly.pdbx_seq_one_letter_code
_entity_poly.pdbx_strand_id
1 'polypeptide(L)'
;MPQTKLLFSQRSTVFLIAWLLTTTLYAQSDLPAVPLTQLTRPTGWELAGSISPTADAKSLRPKAGNTILVGTNEPLTLAKPTDDFRMRFDLMMTSNAGVMLSLPGGQPISLDHSLDLPRLLKAPGLWQTVEMWYKTGGPKGAPMLEKLILNGITVREAQILTGKNNGLVTLMATNGSIAIRNLGYRIMSPRNVAKWSSPLNYTIVEGGYILDPQEAARKKVLKQDTTSMLNYEVSYGQPRQYSIFFTGKLNVLEAGTYQLELDHGGAAALWVDGKELIPVNHLELGMTARGTTTISAGTHDIRVYFSRSWFRPGLGLFISLADTRPQPLHAPASLPEPDAVALVSVNPDYSSLQDKIQRIRSFVQLPGEKMKRTHSLSVGSPTGIHYTLDLNQMALVQVWKGDFANVTEMWYERGEPQLLSPLGTVVRPPAQTPLMLLQDEAAAWPDSVDDKLVQYKGQTVDKQGLPTIQYQLGGLTVNDAIQTSKDDPAGSTLTRTLIFSGSATGTPYCRIAAGTSVEEVAKGLYAINDRSYYVRIDPKAKVKMRQSNGKQEVLLPIDMKNGPGSVQYSIIF
;
A
#
# COMPACT_ATOMS: atom_id res chain seq x y z
N MET A 1 60.00 -45.67 -23.64
CA MET A 1 58.63 -45.25 -24.02
C MET A 1 58.17 -44.23 -22.99
N PRO A 2 57.70 -43.04 -23.41
CA PRO A 2 57.77 -41.84 -22.59
C PRO A 2 56.47 -41.49 -21.87
N GLN A 3 56.65 -40.67 -20.86
CA GLN A 3 55.67 -39.96 -20.05
C GLN A 3 54.78 -39.04 -20.90
N THR A 4 53.49 -38.98 -20.56
CA THR A 4 52.63 -37.85 -20.94
C THR A 4 51.84 -37.39 -19.71
N LYS A 5 52.07 -36.12 -19.33
CA LYS A 5 51.37 -35.38 -18.27
C LYS A 5 49.94 -35.07 -18.70
N LEU A 6 48.97 -35.20 -17.79
CA LEU A 6 47.67 -34.50 -17.89
C LEU A 6 47.58 -33.43 -16.80
N LEU A 7 47.44 -32.18 -17.25
CA LEU A 7 47.08 -31.00 -16.47
C LEU A 7 45.56 -31.00 -16.26
N PHE A 8 45.10 -30.89 -15.02
CA PHE A 8 43.71 -30.56 -14.71
C PHE A 8 43.52 -29.04 -14.80
N SER A 9 42.70 -28.57 -15.75
CA SER A 9 42.10 -27.24 -15.70
C SER A 9 40.67 -27.34 -15.19
N GLN A 10 40.42 -26.93 -13.95
CA GLN A 10 39.08 -26.59 -13.49
C GLN A 10 38.76 -25.17 -13.95
N ARG A 11 37.74 -25.02 -14.80
CA ARG A 11 36.98 -23.77 -14.92
C ARG A 11 35.51 -24.10 -14.79
N SER A 12 34.99 -23.73 -13.62
CA SER A 12 33.62 -23.87 -13.18
C SER A 12 32.67 -23.05 -14.05
N THR A 13 31.66 -23.72 -14.62
CA THR A 13 30.54 -23.07 -15.28
C THR A 13 29.60 -22.50 -14.21
N VAL A 14 29.49 -21.18 -14.14
CA VAL A 14 28.54 -20.47 -13.28
C VAL A 14 27.14 -20.61 -13.88
N PHE A 15 26.28 -21.40 -13.24
CA PHE A 15 24.85 -21.42 -13.51
C PHE A 15 24.21 -20.17 -12.87
N LEU A 16 23.83 -19.20 -13.70
CA LEU A 16 22.97 -18.09 -13.30
C LEU A 16 21.54 -18.63 -13.15
N ILE A 17 21.11 -18.92 -11.93
CA ILE A 17 19.69 -19.18 -11.63
C ILE A 17 19.04 -17.81 -11.43
N ALA A 18 18.42 -17.29 -12.49
CA ALA A 18 17.54 -16.13 -12.40
C ALA A 18 16.27 -16.54 -11.64
N TRP A 19 16.18 -16.13 -10.37
CA TRP A 19 14.94 -16.19 -9.61
C TRP A 19 13.96 -15.16 -10.22
N LEU A 20 13.06 -15.65 -11.07
CA LEU A 20 11.83 -14.93 -11.43
C LEU A 20 10.99 -14.80 -10.15
N LEU A 21 11.01 -13.62 -9.54
CA LEU A 21 10.03 -13.21 -8.55
C LEU A 21 8.65 -13.24 -9.23
N THR A 22 7.93 -14.34 -9.08
CA THR A 22 6.51 -14.41 -9.43
C THR A 22 5.75 -13.60 -8.39
N THR A 23 5.64 -12.29 -8.60
CA THR A 23 4.54 -11.54 -8.00
C THR A 23 3.28 -12.08 -8.64
N THR A 24 2.36 -12.61 -7.83
CA THR A 24 0.99 -12.90 -8.29
C THR A 24 0.34 -11.57 -8.63
N LEU A 25 0.54 -11.13 -9.87
CA LEU A 25 -0.13 -10.01 -10.48
C LEU A 25 -1.60 -10.38 -10.65
N TYR A 26 -2.45 -9.87 -9.77
CA TYR A 26 -3.90 -9.97 -9.95
C TYR A 26 -4.25 -9.24 -11.25
N ALA A 27 -4.98 -9.89 -12.16
CA ALA A 27 -5.30 -9.34 -13.49
C ALA A 27 -6.02 -7.96 -13.44
N GLN A 28 -6.62 -7.64 -12.29
CA GLN A 28 -7.27 -6.35 -12.03
C GLN A 28 -6.43 -5.31 -11.26
N SER A 29 -5.28 -5.65 -10.69
CA SER A 29 -4.51 -4.69 -9.87
C SER A 29 -3.65 -3.74 -10.69
N ASP A 30 -3.20 -4.14 -11.87
CA ASP A 30 -2.41 -3.27 -12.75
C ASP A 30 -3.24 -2.74 -13.93
N LEU A 31 -3.42 -1.42 -13.94
CA LEU A 31 -3.99 -0.70 -15.07
C LEU A 31 -3.00 -0.71 -16.25
N PRO A 32 -3.46 -0.93 -17.49
CA PRO A 32 -2.62 -0.88 -18.67
C PRO A 32 -1.97 0.50 -18.76
N ALA A 33 -0.64 0.52 -18.94
CA ALA A 33 0.09 1.77 -19.11
C ALA A 33 -0.32 2.46 -20.42
N VAL A 34 -0.57 3.76 -20.35
CA VAL A 34 -0.80 4.64 -21.48
C VAL A 34 0.51 5.35 -21.81
N PRO A 35 1.14 5.08 -22.97
CA PRO A 35 2.35 5.80 -23.36
C PRO A 35 2.06 7.29 -23.48
N LEU A 36 2.80 8.12 -22.74
CA LEU A 36 2.57 9.57 -22.72
C LEU A 36 2.81 10.24 -24.09
N THR A 37 3.56 9.59 -24.98
CA THR A 37 3.74 10.01 -26.37
C THR A 37 2.46 10.01 -27.19
N GLN A 38 1.44 9.24 -26.78
CA GLN A 38 0.14 9.15 -27.44
C GLN A 38 -0.82 10.27 -27.03
N LEU A 39 -0.53 11.00 -25.94
CA LEU A 39 -1.36 12.11 -25.52
C LEU A 39 -1.12 13.34 -26.41
N THR A 40 -2.20 13.99 -26.84
CA THR A 40 -2.13 15.30 -27.50
C THR A 40 -1.61 16.32 -26.49
N ARG A 41 -0.47 16.95 -26.81
CA ARG A 41 0.16 17.97 -25.97
C ARG A 41 -0.33 19.36 -26.37
N PRO A 42 -1.01 20.09 -25.47
CA PRO A 42 -1.29 21.50 -25.72
C PRO A 42 -0.02 22.34 -25.54
N THR A 43 -0.10 23.62 -25.88
CA THR A 43 1.00 24.58 -25.67
C THR A 43 1.46 24.56 -24.21
N GLY A 44 2.77 24.62 -23.98
CA GLY A 44 3.34 24.59 -22.63
C GLY A 44 3.55 23.19 -22.04
N TRP A 45 3.24 22.13 -22.79
CA TRP A 45 3.56 20.75 -22.40
C TRP A 45 4.68 20.15 -23.23
N GLU A 46 5.66 19.54 -22.56
CA GLU A 46 6.79 18.86 -23.19
C GLU A 46 7.03 17.46 -22.63
N LEU A 47 7.62 16.59 -23.46
CA LEU A 47 8.05 15.26 -23.05
C LEU A 47 9.45 15.32 -22.43
N ALA A 48 9.65 14.52 -21.39
CA ALA A 48 10.91 14.35 -20.70
C ALA A 48 11.18 12.87 -20.41
N GLY A 49 12.46 12.50 -20.28
CA GLY A 49 12.89 11.17 -19.81
C GLY A 49 13.16 11.13 -18.31
N SER A 50 13.47 12.29 -17.73
CA SER A 50 13.68 12.47 -16.30
C SER A 50 13.35 13.92 -15.93
N ILE A 51 13.00 14.14 -14.66
CA ILE A 51 12.68 15.46 -14.13
C ILE A 51 13.49 15.71 -12.85
N SER A 52 14.11 16.87 -12.75
CA SER A 52 14.85 17.29 -11.56
C SER A 52 14.30 18.62 -11.04
N PRO A 53 13.47 18.62 -10.00
CA PRO A 53 13.12 19.82 -9.24
C PRO A 53 14.37 20.57 -8.75
N THR A 54 14.28 21.90 -8.66
CA THR A 54 15.23 22.68 -7.84
C THR A 54 15.10 22.31 -6.36
N ALA A 55 16.12 22.62 -5.56
CA ALA A 55 16.14 22.30 -4.13
C ALA A 55 14.98 22.93 -3.33
N ASP A 56 14.50 24.09 -3.78
CA ASP A 56 13.32 24.79 -3.25
C ASP A 56 12.00 24.39 -3.94
N ALA A 57 12.10 23.45 -4.89
CA ALA A 57 11.04 22.96 -5.76
C ALA A 57 10.24 24.06 -6.48
N LYS A 58 10.80 25.27 -6.67
CA LYS A 58 10.11 26.34 -7.41
C LYS A 58 10.08 26.12 -8.92
N SER A 59 10.95 25.27 -9.44
CA SER A 59 11.01 24.95 -10.87
C SER A 59 11.34 23.47 -11.09
N LEU A 60 10.88 22.94 -12.21
CA LEU A 60 11.21 21.59 -12.67
C LEU A 60 12.18 21.70 -13.85
N ARG A 61 13.25 20.90 -13.85
CA ARG A 61 14.26 20.87 -14.93
C ARG A 61 14.15 19.55 -15.70
N PRO A 62 13.39 19.52 -16.80
CA PRO A 62 13.26 18.31 -17.60
C PRO A 62 14.54 18.02 -18.38
N LYS A 63 14.80 16.74 -18.59
CA LYS A 63 15.79 16.26 -19.57
C LYS A 63 15.07 15.48 -20.66
N ALA A 64 15.53 15.61 -21.89
CA ALA A 64 14.91 14.99 -23.07
C ALA A 64 14.63 13.49 -22.88
N GLY A 65 13.47 13.04 -23.37
CA GLY A 65 12.99 11.66 -23.33
C GLY A 65 11.47 11.64 -23.49
N ASN A 66 10.81 10.54 -23.12
CA ASN A 66 9.40 10.31 -23.48
C ASN A 66 8.54 9.61 -22.40
N THR A 67 9.05 9.49 -21.18
CA THR A 67 8.41 8.76 -20.07
C THR A 67 7.66 9.67 -19.09
N ILE A 68 7.89 10.98 -19.18
CA ILE A 68 7.30 12.02 -18.33
C ILE A 68 6.71 13.11 -19.23
N LEU A 69 5.59 13.70 -18.83
CA LEU A 69 5.09 14.96 -19.39
C LEU A 69 5.20 16.05 -18.34
N VAL A 70 5.75 17.20 -18.73
CA VAL A 70 5.87 18.38 -17.86
C VAL A 70 5.09 19.51 -18.51
N GLY A 71 4.31 20.26 -17.73
CA GLY A 71 3.60 21.39 -18.30
C GLY A 71 3.00 22.36 -17.29
N THR A 72 2.45 23.44 -17.85
CA THR A 72 1.87 24.58 -17.12
C THR A 72 0.62 25.09 -17.83
N ASN A 73 -0.30 25.71 -17.08
CA ASN A 73 -1.46 26.48 -17.51
C ASN A 73 -2.53 25.74 -18.35
N GLU A 74 -2.16 25.15 -19.50
CA GLU A 74 -3.10 24.53 -20.42
C GLU A 74 -3.58 23.14 -19.94
N PRO A 75 -4.87 22.79 -20.07
CA PRO A 75 -5.36 21.46 -19.68
C PRO A 75 -4.86 20.34 -20.59
N LEU A 76 -4.13 19.39 -20.02
CA LEU A 76 -3.80 18.14 -20.67
C LEU A 76 -4.96 17.17 -20.56
N THR A 77 -5.41 16.60 -21.69
CA THR A 77 -6.39 15.52 -21.68
C THR A 77 -5.70 14.19 -21.37
N LEU A 78 -6.05 13.58 -20.24
CA LEU A 78 -5.52 12.27 -19.83
C LEU A 78 -6.31 11.11 -20.43
N ALA A 79 -7.63 11.27 -20.57
CA ALA A 79 -8.50 10.26 -21.18
C ALA A 79 -9.80 10.86 -21.71
N LYS A 80 -10.45 10.10 -22.61
CA LYS A 80 -11.79 10.38 -23.14
C LYS A 80 -12.70 9.16 -22.90
N PRO A 81 -13.16 8.93 -21.65
CA PRO A 81 -13.91 7.73 -21.32
C PRO A 81 -15.23 7.62 -22.07
N THR A 82 -15.51 6.41 -22.57
CA THR A 82 -16.80 6.05 -23.17
C THR A 82 -17.75 5.38 -22.18
N ASP A 83 -17.21 4.83 -21.08
CA ASP A 83 -17.91 4.09 -20.04
C ASP A 83 -17.22 4.35 -18.68
N ASP A 84 -17.67 3.62 -17.65
CA ASP A 84 -17.00 3.54 -16.36
C ASP A 84 -15.50 3.27 -16.55
N PHE A 85 -14.65 3.80 -15.67
CA PHE A 85 -13.22 3.62 -15.83
C PHE A 85 -12.47 3.63 -14.50
N ARG A 86 -11.26 3.09 -14.55
CA ARG A 86 -10.23 3.26 -13.53
C ARG A 86 -9.04 3.98 -14.14
N MET A 87 -8.45 4.89 -13.37
CA MET A 87 -7.25 5.62 -13.76
C MET A 87 -6.29 5.73 -12.59
N ARG A 88 -5.00 5.61 -12.87
CA ARG A 88 -3.91 5.96 -11.96
C ARG A 88 -2.87 6.80 -12.68
N PHE A 89 -2.23 7.73 -12.00
CA PHE A 89 -1.03 8.39 -12.49
C PHE A 89 -0.22 8.93 -11.31
N ASP A 90 1.07 9.12 -11.54
CA ASP A 90 1.91 9.86 -10.61
C ASP A 90 2.00 11.32 -11.03
N LEU A 91 2.05 12.21 -10.05
CA LEU A 91 2.07 13.66 -10.20
C LEU A 91 3.18 14.26 -9.33
N MET A 92 3.99 15.14 -9.90
CA MET A 92 4.96 15.97 -9.19
C MET A 92 4.59 17.44 -9.36
N MET A 93 4.75 18.22 -8.29
CA MET A 93 4.29 19.61 -8.21
C MET A 93 5.44 20.54 -7.82
N THR A 94 5.51 21.73 -8.41
CA THR A 94 6.32 22.82 -7.86
C THR A 94 5.70 23.38 -6.57
N SER A 95 6.47 24.14 -5.79
CA SER A 95 6.03 24.66 -4.49
C SER A 95 4.90 25.68 -4.55
N ASN A 96 4.67 26.28 -5.72
CA ASN A 96 3.57 27.18 -6.00
C ASN A 96 2.53 26.57 -6.96
N ALA A 97 2.57 25.26 -7.21
CA ALA A 97 1.67 24.63 -8.16
C ALA A 97 0.25 24.57 -7.60
N GLY A 98 -0.70 25.16 -8.31
CA GLY A 98 -2.12 24.89 -8.12
C GLY A 98 -2.57 23.84 -9.13
N VAL A 99 -3.25 22.78 -8.70
CA VAL A 99 -3.57 21.64 -9.58
C VAL A 99 -5.05 21.36 -9.60
N MET A 100 -5.61 21.37 -10.82
CA MET A 100 -7.02 21.12 -11.07
C MET A 100 -7.16 19.84 -11.91
N LEU A 101 -7.83 18.85 -11.34
CA LEU A 101 -8.26 17.64 -12.01
C LEU A 101 -9.74 17.77 -12.36
N SER A 102 -10.10 17.76 -13.64
CA SER A 102 -11.50 17.79 -14.07
C SER A 102 -11.95 16.40 -14.50
N LEU A 103 -13.07 15.96 -13.94
CA LEU A 103 -13.70 14.67 -14.26
C LEU A 103 -14.71 14.81 -15.42
N PRO A 104 -15.13 13.70 -16.06
CA PRO A 104 -16.05 13.77 -17.20
C PRO A 104 -17.34 14.50 -16.88
N GLY A 105 -17.88 14.38 -15.68
CA GLY A 105 -19.03 15.15 -15.20
C GLY A 105 -18.79 16.66 -15.06
N GLY A 106 -17.67 17.21 -15.50
CA GLY A 106 -17.36 18.64 -15.49
C GLY A 106 -17.08 19.24 -14.11
N GLN A 107 -17.08 18.42 -13.06
CA GLN A 107 -16.75 18.81 -11.69
C GLN A 107 -15.22 18.85 -11.53
N PRO A 108 -14.62 20.04 -11.28
CA PRO A 108 -13.19 20.15 -11.07
C PRO A 108 -12.83 19.87 -9.60
N ILE A 109 -11.71 19.21 -9.38
CA ILE A 109 -11.14 18.89 -8.07
C ILE A 109 -9.80 19.60 -7.96
N SER A 110 -9.71 20.57 -7.04
CA SER A 110 -8.44 21.18 -6.67
C SER A 110 -7.70 20.30 -5.67
N LEU A 111 -6.47 19.90 -5.99
CA LEU A 111 -5.65 19.09 -5.08
C LEU A 111 -5.09 19.93 -3.91
N ASP A 112 -4.86 21.21 -4.12
CA ASP A 112 -4.17 22.13 -3.22
C ASP A 112 -5.12 23.07 -2.44
N HIS A 113 -6.36 23.28 -2.91
CA HIS A 113 -7.34 24.15 -2.25
C HIS A 113 -8.60 23.43 -1.76
N SER A 114 -8.73 22.12 -1.97
CA SER A 114 -9.82 21.36 -1.36
C SER A 114 -9.61 21.21 0.15
N LEU A 115 -10.68 20.95 0.90
CA LEU A 115 -10.59 20.79 2.36
C LEU A 115 -9.90 19.47 2.75
N ASP A 116 -10.03 18.45 1.91
CA ASP A 116 -9.70 17.06 2.22
C ASP A 116 -8.32 16.60 1.73
N LEU A 117 -7.83 17.14 0.60
CA LEU A 117 -6.60 16.67 -0.08
C LEU A 117 -5.28 17.28 0.43
N PRO A 118 -5.16 18.60 0.71
CA PRO A 118 -3.86 19.22 0.97
C PRO A 118 -3.10 18.63 2.16
N ARG A 119 -3.83 18.16 3.18
CA ARG A 119 -3.26 17.49 4.36
C ARG A 119 -2.56 16.17 4.01
N LEU A 120 -2.83 15.58 2.85
CA LEU A 120 -2.28 14.30 2.39
C LEU A 120 -1.24 14.46 1.27
N LEU A 121 -1.00 15.69 0.80
CA LEU A 121 0.07 15.96 -0.16
C LEU A 121 1.44 15.85 0.49
N LYS A 122 2.34 15.13 -0.19
CA LYS A 122 3.79 15.18 0.01
C LYS A 122 4.36 16.55 -0.40
N ALA A 123 5.58 16.88 0.02
CA ALA A 123 6.25 18.13 -0.31
C ALA A 123 6.39 18.29 -1.82
N PRO A 124 6.46 19.55 -2.26
CA PRO A 124 6.87 19.90 -3.60
C PRO A 124 8.14 19.16 -4.06
N GLY A 125 8.13 18.72 -5.32
CA GLY A 125 9.21 17.93 -5.91
C GLY A 125 9.24 16.45 -5.51
N LEU A 126 8.29 15.96 -4.72
CA LEU A 126 8.06 14.53 -4.49
C LEU A 126 6.88 14.03 -5.32
N TRP A 127 6.91 12.74 -5.66
CA TRP A 127 5.84 12.11 -6.43
C TRP A 127 4.64 11.78 -5.54
N GLN A 128 3.49 12.32 -5.93
CA GLN A 128 2.16 11.91 -5.48
C GLN A 128 1.66 10.80 -6.38
N THR A 129 0.86 9.88 -5.86
CA THR A 129 0.09 8.93 -6.67
C THR A 129 -1.39 9.25 -6.55
N VAL A 130 -2.08 9.44 -7.68
CA VAL A 130 -3.51 9.68 -7.75
C VAL A 130 -4.17 8.50 -8.42
N GLU A 131 -5.17 7.90 -7.77
CA GLU A 131 -6.01 6.85 -8.34
C GLU A 131 -7.48 7.24 -8.21
N MET A 132 -8.27 6.91 -9.23
CA MET A 132 -9.71 7.16 -9.20
C MET A 132 -10.50 6.06 -9.88
N TRP A 133 -11.67 5.79 -9.33
CA TRP A 133 -12.68 4.88 -9.88
C TRP A 133 -13.91 5.72 -10.18
N TYR A 134 -14.33 5.71 -11.43
CA TYR A 134 -15.38 6.59 -11.92
C TYR A 134 -16.49 5.78 -12.58
N LYS A 135 -17.72 6.10 -12.18
CA LYS A 135 -18.95 5.59 -12.79
C LYS A 135 -19.62 6.71 -13.57
N THR A 136 -19.91 6.46 -14.85
CA THR A 136 -20.50 7.47 -15.73
C THR A 136 -21.96 7.76 -15.43
N GLY A 137 -22.68 6.79 -14.84
CA GLY A 137 -24.12 6.89 -14.54
C GLY A 137 -25.03 6.53 -15.71
N GLY A 138 -24.51 6.42 -16.93
CA GLY A 138 -25.30 6.14 -18.13
C GLY A 138 -26.34 7.23 -18.45
N PRO A 139 -27.31 6.98 -19.35
CA PRO A 139 -28.26 8.01 -19.79
C PRO A 139 -29.22 8.54 -18.72
N LYS A 140 -29.47 7.77 -17.66
CA LYS A 140 -30.48 8.07 -16.62
C LYS A 140 -29.92 8.17 -15.19
N GLY A 141 -28.66 7.80 -14.97
CA GLY A 141 -28.02 7.85 -13.66
C GLY A 141 -27.06 9.04 -13.55
N ALA A 142 -26.86 9.52 -12.33
CA ALA A 142 -25.84 10.53 -12.07
C ALA A 142 -24.44 9.91 -12.14
N PRO A 143 -23.45 10.62 -12.70
CA PRO A 143 -22.06 10.20 -12.59
C PRO A 143 -21.62 10.18 -11.12
N MET A 144 -20.72 9.26 -10.79
CA MET A 144 -20.24 9.07 -9.43
C MET A 144 -18.73 8.86 -9.44
N LEU A 145 -18.04 9.61 -8.58
CA LEU A 145 -16.68 9.30 -8.19
C LEU A 145 -16.76 8.22 -7.12
N GLU A 146 -16.59 6.96 -7.53
CA GLU A 146 -16.71 5.81 -6.63
C GLU A 146 -15.59 5.84 -5.60
N LYS A 147 -14.35 6.12 -6.04
CA LYS A 147 -13.18 6.33 -5.18
C LYS A 147 -12.29 7.40 -5.78
N LEU A 148 -11.74 8.24 -4.91
CA LEU A 148 -10.52 9.00 -5.15
C LEU A 148 -9.53 8.62 -4.07
N ILE A 149 -8.32 8.28 -4.49
CA ILE A 149 -7.24 7.80 -3.63
C ILE A 149 -6.02 8.68 -3.92
N LEU A 150 -5.47 9.28 -2.87
CA LEU A 150 -4.24 10.07 -2.93
C LEU A 150 -3.19 9.40 -2.05
N ASN A 151 -2.04 9.05 -2.63
CA ASN A 151 -0.94 8.40 -1.95
C ASN A 151 -1.35 7.13 -1.15
N GLY A 152 -2.32 6.38 -1.67
CA GLY A 152 -2.86 5.18 -1.03
C GLY A 152 -3.96 5.42 0.01
N ILE A 153 -4.35 6.69 0.26
CA ILE A 153 -5.43 7.04 1.19
C ILE A 153 -6.70 7.38 0.41
N THR A 154 -7.79 6.67 0.69
CA THR A 154 -9.13 7.02 0.17
C THR A 154 -9.57 8.33 0.78
N VAL A 155 -9.75 9.33 -0.08
CA VAL A 155 -10.11 10.70 0.31
C VAL A 155 -11.57 11.01 0.06
N ARG A 156 -12.15 10.39 -0.98
CA ARG A 156 -13.58 10.46 -1.30
C ARG A 156 -14.06 9.10 -1.75
N GLU A 157 -15.27 8.74 -1.34
CA GLU A 157 -15.92 7.49 -1.70
C GLU A 157 -17.40 7.75 -1.97
N ALA A 158 -17.96 7.08 -2.98
CA ALA A 158 -19.37 7.16 -3.37
C ALA A 158 -19.91 8.59 -3.57
N GLN A 159 -19.08 9.52 -4.07
CA GLN A 159 -19.48 10.91 -4.29
C GLN A 159 -20.28 11.05 -5.58
N ILE A 160 -21.57 11.35 -5.46
CA ILE A 160 -22.43 11.71 -6.61
C ILE A 160 -22.01 13.08 -7.16
N LEU A 161 -21.86 13.18 -8.47
CA LEU A 161 -21.41 14.38 -9.18
C LEU A 161 -22.58 15.03 -9.91
N THR A 162 -22.61 16.37 -9.93
CA THR A 162 -23.79 17.15 -10.38
C THR A 162 -23.56 17.97 -11.66
N GLY A 163 -22.40 17.85 -12.33
CA GLY A 163 -22.07 18.66 -13.51
C GLY A 163 -22.43 18.04 -14.87
N LYS A 164 -22.26 18.83 -15.94
CA LYS A 164 -22.50 18.40 -17.32
C LYS A 164 -21.40 17.45 -17.78
N ASN A 165 -21.78 16.31 -18.36
CA ASN A 165 -20.81 15.35 -18.89
C ASN A 165 -20.09 15.92 -20.13
N ASN A 166 -18.83 16.31 -19.94
CA ASN A 166 -17.89 16.79 -20.95
C ASN A 166 -17.04 15.65 -21.55
N GLY A 167 -17.18 14.41 -21.04
CA GLY A 167 -16.53 13.21 -21.58
C GLY A 167 -15.00 13.15 -21.48
N LEU A 168 -14.37 14.11 -20.79
CA LEU A 168 -12.92 14.22 -20.68
C LEU A 168 -12.45 14.10 -19.23
N VAL A 169 -11.29 13.47 -19.05
CA VAL A 169 -10.48 13.63 -17.84
C VAL A 169 -9.34 14.57 -18.20
N THR A 170 -9.26 15.73 -17.55
CA THR A 170 -8.19 16.70 -17.81
C THR A 170 -7.45 17.07 -16.54
N LEU A 171 -6.16 17.38 -16.69
CA LEU A 171 -5.30 17.86 -15.63
C LEU A 171 -4.61 19.14 -16.08
N MET A 172 -4.62 20.16 -15.22
CA MET A 172 -3.92 21.42 -15.47
C MET A 172 -3.23 21.91 -14.21
N ALA A 173 -2.14 22.64 -14.41
CA ALA A 173 -1.56 23.48 -13.37
C ALA A 173 -2.11 24.90 -13.54
N THR A 174 -2.90 25.40 -12.61
CA THR A 174 -3.42 26.78 -12.63
C THR A 174 -2.34 27.80 -12.29
N ASN A 175 -1.34 27.39 -11.51
CA ASN A 175 -0.12 28.12 -11.20
C ASN A 175 1.06 27.13 -11.19
N GLY A 176 2.29 27.63 -11.26
CA GLY A 176 3.49 26.80 -11.16
C GLY A 176 3.63 25.79 -12.30
N SER A 177 4.25 24.64 -12.03
CA SER A 177 4.41 23.55 -13.00
C SER A 177 4.14 22.20 -12.39
N ILE A 178 3.68 21.28 -13.22
CA ILE A 178 3.48 19.88 -12.86
C ILE A 178 4.21 18.95 -13.81
N ALA A 179 4.54 17.76 -13.32
CA ALA A 179 4.97 16.65 -14.14
C ALA A 179 4.10 15.42 -13.86
N ILE A 180 3.80 14.63 -14.88
CA ILE A 180 3.06 13.36 -14.77
C ILE A 180 3.85 12.20 -15.35
N ARG A 181 3.65 11.02 -14.76
CA ARG A 181 4.16 9.74 -15.27
C ARG A 181 3.26 8.58 -14.86
N ASN A 182 3.58 7.38 -15.34
CA ASN A 182 2.91 6.14 -14.95
C ASN A 182 1.38 6.18 -15.10
N LEU A 183 0.90 6.87 -16.15
CA LEU A 183 -0.52 6.92 -16.47
C LEU A 183 -1.00 5.51 -16.82
N GLY A 184 -1.88 4.96 -16.00
CA GLY A 184 -2.61 3.73 -16.25
C GLY A 184 -4.09 4.04 -16.41
N TYR A 185 -4.73 3.41 -17.39
CA TYR A 185 -6.13 3.67 -17.70
C TYR A 185 -6.83 2.42 -18.24
N ARG A 186 -8.04 2.16 -17.75
CA ARG A 186 -8.88 1.06 -18.25
C ARG A 186 -10.36 1.44 -18.21
N ILE A 187 -11.04 1.19 -19.33
CA ILE A 187 -12.50 1.18 -19.40
C ILE A 187 -13.04 -0.08 -18.73
N MET A 188 -14.09 0.08 -17.94
CA MET A 188 -14.86 -0.98 -17.29
C MET A 188 -16.16 -1.18 -18.06
N SER A 189 -16.14 -2.06 -19.06
CA SER A 189 -17.27 -2.34 -19.93
C SER A 189 -18.47 -2.91 -19.16
N PRO A 190 -19.69 -2.38 -19.36
CA PRO A 190 -20.90 -2.81 -18.65
C PRO A 190 -21.52 -4.05 -19.31
N ARG A 191 -20.81 -5.19 -19.26
CA ARG A 191 -21.26 -6.45 -19.87
C ARG A 191 -21.11 -7.63 -18.92
N ASN A 192 -21.98 -8.62 -19.09
CA ASN A 192 -21.81 -9.93 -18.49
C ASN A 192 -20.75 -10.72 -19.25
N VAL A 193 -20.00 -11.55 -18.53
CA VAL A 193 -18.90 -12.35 -19.06
C VAL A 193 -19.17 -13.86 -18.98
N ALA A 194 -20.13 -14.26 -18.16
CA ALA A 194 -20.55 -15.66 -18.04
C ALA A 194 -22.03 -15.79 -17.64
N LYS A 195 -22.62 -16.98 -17.81
CA LYS A 195 -23.99 -17.31 -17.38
C LYS A 195 -24.07 -18.77 -16.96
N TRP A 196 -24.84 -19.10 -15.92
CA TRP A 196 -25.15 -20.50 -15.61
C TRP A 196 -25.92 -21.14 -16.78
N SER A 197 -25.48 -22.33 -17.20
CA SER A 197 -26.06 -23.07 -18.34
C SER A 197 -27.29 -23.89 -17.93
N SER A 198 -27.41 -24.18 -16.64
CA SER A 198 -28.49 -24.96 -16.03
C SER A 198 -28.58 -24.59 -14.54
N PRO A 199 -29.65 -24.98 -13.83
CA PRO A 199 -29.64 -25.00 -12.37
C PRO A 199 -28.42 -25.75 -11.83
N LEU A 200 -27.90 -25.30 -10.69
CA LEU A 200 -26.83 -25.96 -9.95
C LEU A 200 -27.43 -27.09 -9.12
N ASN A 201 -26.76 -28.23 -9.07
CA ASN A 201 -27.05 -29.27 -8.09
C ASN A 201 -26.38 -28.92 -6.77
N TYR A 202 -27.06 -29.15 -5.65
CA TYR A 202 -26.44 -29.04 -4.34
C TYR A 202 -26.68 -30.29 -3.47
N THR A 203 -25.71 -30.59 -2.62
CA THR A 203 -25.81 -31.62 -1.58
C THR A 203 -25.45 -31.01 -0.24
N ILE A 204 -26.36 -31.09 0.73
CA ILE A 204 -26.14 -30.69 2.11
C ILE A 204 -25.80 -31.94 2.90
N VAL A 205 -24.71 -31.89 3.66
CA VAL A 205 -24.28 -32.93 4.59
C VAL A 205 -24.22 -32.39 6.01
N GLU A 206 -24.35 -33.27 7.00
CA GLU A 206 -24.18 -32.91 8.41
C GLU A 206 -22.73 -32.51 8.73
N GLY A 207 -22.56 -31.72 9.78
CA GLY A 207 -21.27 -31.24 10.26
C GLY A 207 -20.92 -29.87 9.67
N GLY A 208 -20.59 -28.93 10.55
CA GLY A 208 -20.10 -27.59 10.20
C GLY A 208 -18.62 -27.45 10.52
N TYR A 209 -17.99 -26.45 9.92
CA TYR A 209 -16.57 -26.12 10.08
C TYR A 209 -15.62 -27.30 9.80
N ILE A 210 -15.97 -28.12 8.81
CA ILE A 210 -15.07 -29.14 8.24
C ILE A 210 -14.15 -28.43 7.24
N LEU A 211 -12.83 -28.57 7.42
CA LEU A 211 -11.82 -27.95 6.55
C LEU A 211 -11.37 -28.88 5.40
N ASP A 212 -11.63 -30.18 5.51
CA ASP A 212 -11.39 -31.14 4.43
C ASP A 212 -12.72 -31.49 3.71
N PRO A 213 -12.92 -31.04 2.46
CA PRO A 213 -14.11 -31.37 1.68
C PRO A 213 -14.27 -32.87 1.47
N GLN A 214 -13.20 -33.65 1.46
CA GLN A 214 -13.29 -35.11 1.34
C GLN A 214 -13.83 -35.76 2.62
N GLU A 215 -13.53 -35.21 3.78
CA GLU A 215 -14.13 -35.64 5.05
C GLU A 215 -15.62 -35.29 5.07
N ALA A 216 -15.98 -34.06 4.68
CA ALA A 216 -17.37 -33.63 4.60
C ALA A 216 -18.20 -34.51 3.64
N ALA A 217 -17.64 -34.93 2.51
CA ALA A 217 -18.31 -35.80 1.54
C ALA A 217 -18.68 -37.19 2.09
N ARG A 218 -18.09 -37.62 3.22
CA ARG A 218 -18.40 -38.91 3.88
C ARG A 218 -19.46 -38.77 4.98
N LYS A 219 -19.89 -37.55 5.30
CA LYS A 219 -20.92 -37.29 6.32
C LYS A 219 -22.31 -37.63 5.79
N LYS A 220 -23.29 -37.78 6.69
CA LYS A 220 -24.67 -38.07 6.31
C LYS A 220 -25.24 -36.96 5.43
N VAL A 221 -25.83 -37.35 4.30
CA VAL A 221 -26.59 -36.45 3.44
C VAL A 221 -27.89 -36.04 4.14
N LEU A 222 -28.12 -34.74 4.25
CA LEU A 222 -29.32 -34.13 4.81
C LEU A 222 -30.33 -33.76 3.73
N LYS A 223 -29.85 -33.26 2.58
CA LYS A 223 -30.70 -32.83 1.46
C LYS A 223 -29.91 -32.84 0.15
N GLN A 224 -30.59 -33.19 -0.95
CA GLN A 224 -30.09 -33.02 -2.32
C GLN A 224 -31.20 -32.44 -3.18
N ASP A 225 -30.88 -31.42 -3.98
CA ASP A 225 -31.82 -30.75 -4.87
C ASP A 225 -31.07 -29.84 -5.86
N THR A 226 -31.81 -28.98 -6.57
CA THR A 226 -31.26 -27.96 -7.47
C THR A 226 -31.62 -26.53 -7.05
N THR A 227 -30.83 -25.56 -7.51
CA THR A 227 -31.08 -24.12 -7.36
C THR A 227 -30.70 -23.38 -8.64
N SER A 228 -31.41 -22.31 -9.00
CA SER A 228 -31.14 -21.56 -10.23
C SER A 228 -29.82 -20.77 -10.20
N MET A 229 -29.33 -20.43 -9.01
CA MET A 229 -28.05 -19.74 -8.78
C MET A 229 -27.40 -20.26 -7.50
N LEU A 230 -26.10 -19.98 -7.32
CA LEU A 230 -25.41 -20.25 -6.06
C LEU A 230 -26.15 -19.55 -4.91
N ASN A 231 -26.63 -20.32 -3.94
CA ASN A 231 -27.38 -19.80 -2.80
C ASN A 231 -27.17 -20.68 -1.57
N TYR A 232 -26.53 -20.18 -0.51
CA TYR A 232 -26.39 -20.97 0.72
C TYR A 232 -27.71 -21.18 1.46
N GLU A 233 -28.71 -20.31 1.25
CA GLU A 233 -30.02 -20.40 1.93
C GLU A 233 -30.83 -21.64 1.56
N VAL A 234 -30.37 -22.44 0.59
CA VAL A 234 -30.89 -23.79 0.35
C VAL A 234 -30.84 -24.69 1.59
N SER A 235 -30.02 -24.33 2.59
CA SER A 235 -29.93 -24.95 3.90
C SER A 235 -30.99 -24.47 4.91
N TYR A 236 -31.95 -23.61 4.53
CA TYR A 236 -33.01 -23.20 5.43
C TYR A 236 -33.78 -24.43 5.96
N GLY A 237 -34.02 -24.45 7.28
CA GLY A 237 -34.63 -25.59 7.98
C GLY A 237 -33.67 -26.75 8.30
N GLN A 238 -32.39 -26.68 7.93
CA GLN A 238 -31.37 -27.67 8.31
C GLN A 238 -30.74 -27.35 9.69
N PRO A 239 -30.11 -28.34 10.37
CA PRO A 239 -29.32 -28.09 11.58
C PRO A 239 -28.27 -27.01 11.36
N ARG A 240 -27.84 -26.29 12.41
CA ARG A 240 -26.83 -25.21 12.27
C ARG A 240 -25.44 -25.68 11.85
N GLN A 241 -25.17 -26.97 11.92
CA GLN A 241 -23.89 -27.59 11.54
C GLN A 241 -24.06 -28.36 10.24
N TYR A 242 -23.68 -27.71 9.13
CA TYR A 242 -23.76 -28.31 7.80
C TYR A 242 -22.61 -27.86 6.91
N SER A 243 -22.38 -28.66 5.88
CA SER A 243 -21.59 -28.29 4.70
C SER A 243 -22.44 -28.48 3.44
N ILE A 244 -22.20 -27.67 2.42
CA ILE A 244 -22.88 -27.70 1.14
C ILE A 244 -21.84 -27.87 0.03
N PHE A 245 -22.13 -28.80 -0.88
CA PHE A 245 -21.43 -28.95 -2.15
C PHE A 245 -22.33 -28.46 -3.26
N PHE A 246 -21.89 -27.49 -4.04
CA PHE A 246 -22.55 -27.05 -5.26
C PHE A 246 -21.78 -27.54 -6.48
N THR A 247 -22.50 -28.00 -7.50
CA THR A 247 -21.94 -28.33 -8.81
C THR A 247 -22.81 -27.75 -9.92
N GLY A 248 -22.20 -27.14 -10.93
CA GLY A 248 -22.93 -26.50 -12.01
C GLY A 248 -22.08 -26.29 -13.24
N LYS A 249 -22.75 -26.00 -14.36
CA LYS A 249 -22.13 -25.71 -15.65
C LYS A 249 -22.19 -24.21 -15.92
N LEU A 250 -21.04 -23.55 -16.04
CA LEU A 250 -20.95 -22.12 -16.33
C LEU A 250 -20.56 -21.91 -17.79
N ASN A 251 -21.41 -21.23 -18.56
CA ASN A 251 -21.09 -20.83 -19.93
C ASN A 251 -20.33 -19.50 -19.90
N VAL A 252 -19.06 -19.55 -20.25
CA VAL A 252 -18.17 -18.41 -20.41
C VAL A 252 -18.28 -17.87 -21.84
N LEU A 253 -18.51 -16.56 -21.98
CA LEU A 253 -18.89 -15.98 -23.27
C LEU A 253 -17.70 -15.75 -24.21
N GLU A 254 -16.50 -15.57 -23.67
CA GLU A 254 -15.28 -15.36 -24.45
C GLU A 254 -14.08 -15.98 -23.73
N ALA A 255 -13.05 -16.37 -24.49
CA ALA A 255 -11.83 -16.87 -23.89
C ALA A 255 -11.04 -15.71 -23.25
N GLY A 256 -10.46 -15.93 -22.07
CA GLY A 256 -9.69 -14.89 -21.39
C GLY A 256 -9.11 -15.33 -20.06
N THR A 257 -8.37 -14.42 -19.42
CA THR A 257 -7.89 -14.60 -18.05
C THR A 257 -8.90 -13.98 -17.10
N TYR A 258 -9.61 -14.85 -16.39
CA TYR A 258 -10.67 -14.48 -15.46
C TYR A 258 -10.16 -14.39 -14.04
N GLN A 259 -10.68 -13.42 -13.29
CA GLN A 259 -10.59 -13.36 -11.84
C GLN A 259 -11.93 -13.85 -11.26
N LEU A 260 -11.85 -14.85 -10.40
CA LEU A 260 -12.98 -15.33 -9.62
C LEU A 260 -12.78 -14.93 -8.16
N GLU A 261 -13.85 -14.43 -7.56
CA GLU A 261 -13.86 -13.95 -6.18
C GLU A 261 -14.90 -14.74 -5.38
N LEU A 262 -14.47 -15.31 -4.26
CA LEU A 262 -15.30 -16.10 -3.37
C LEU A 262 -15.38 -15.38 -2.01
N ASP A 263 -16.46 -14.66 -1.79
CA ASP A 263 -16.81 -14.03 -0.52
C ASP A 263 -17.60 -15.02 0.32
N HIS A 264 -17.18 -15.24 1.56
CA HIS A 264 -17.86 -16.18 2.42
C HIS A 264 -17.59 -15.95 3.92
N GLY A 265 -18.60 -16.26 4.74
CA GLY A 265 -18.48 -16.37 6.19
C GLY A 265 -18.47 -17.84 6.63
N GLY A 266 -17.29 -18.40 6.91
CA GLY A 266 -17.12 -19.83 7.19
C GLY A 266 -15.87 -20.39 6.53
N ALA A 267 -15.92 -21.66 6.09
CA ALA A 267 -14.87 -22.23 5.25
C ALA A 267 -15.42 -22.52 3.85
N ALA A 268 -14.72 -22.11 2.80
CA ALA A 268 -15.16 -22.35 1.42
C ALA A 268 -14.00 -22.59 0.45
N ALA A 269 -14.31 -23.20 -0.69
CA ALA A 269 -13.37 -23.43 -1.77
C ALA A 269 -14.06 -23.46 -3.14
N LEU A 270 -13.27 -23.24 -4.19
CA LEU A 270 -13.72 -23.16 -5.58
C LEU A 270 -12.82 -23.99 -6.50
N TRP A 271 -13.47 -24.80 -7.34
CA TRP A 271 -12.82 -25.50 -8.45
C TRP A 271 -13.43 -25.11 -9.78
N VAL A 272 -12.58 -25.01 -10.81
CA VAL A 272 -12.95 -24.79 -12.21
C VAL A 272 -12.33 -25.92 -13.03
N ASP A 273 -13.15 -26.66 -13.79
CA ASP A 273 -12.76 -27.84 -14.58
C ASP A 273 -11.92 -28.85 -13.78
N GLY A 274 -12.32 -29.09 -12.53
CA GLY A 274 -11.64 -30.01 -11.60
C GLY A 274 -10.36 -29.45 -10.96
N LYS A 275 -9.78 -28.35 -11.47
CA LYS A 275 -8.63 -27.69 -10.87
C LYS A 275 -9.06 -26.82 -9.69
N GLU A 276 -8.38 -26.98 -8.55
CA GLU A 276 -8.59 -26.11 -7.39
C GLU A 276 -8.06 -24.71 -7.71
N LEU A 277 -8.94 -23.72 -7.66
CA LEU A 277 -8.62 -22.33 -7.96
C LEU A 277 -8.50 -21.50 -6.69
N ILE A 278 -9.44 -21.70 -5.75
CA ILE A 278 -9.39 -21.12 -4.41
C ILE A 278 -9.41 -22.29 -3.44
N PRO A 279 -8.29 -22.54 -2.72
CA PRO A 279 -8.21 -23.63 -1.75
C PRO A 279 -9.10 -23.33 -0.55
N VAL A 280 -9.40 -24.37 0.23
CA VAL A 280 -10.19 -24.20 1.45
C VAL A 280 -9.48 -23.27 2.41
N ASN A 281 -10.13 -22.16 2.75
CA ASN A 281 -9.70 -21.25 3.77
C ASN A 281 -10.88 -20.84 4.65
N HIS A 282 -10.55 -20.32 5.83
CA HIS A 282 -11.53 -19.73 6.73
C HIS A 282 -11.54 -18.21 6.56
N LEU A 283 -12.72 -17.64 6.31
CA LEU A 283 -12.95 -16.20 6.23
C LEU A 283 -14.14 -15.76 7.09
N GLU A 284 -14.10 -14.51 7.53
CA GLU A 284 -15.25 -13.80 8.07
C GLU A 284 -16.04 -13.13 6.93
N LEU A 285 -17.35 -12.97 7.12
CA LEU A 285 -18.22 -12.38 6.10
C LEU A 285 -17.75 -10.97 5.71
N GLY A 286 -17.65 -10.70 4.40
CA GLY A 286 -17.11 -9.44 3.88
C GLY A 286 -15.61 -9.52 3.53
N MET A 287 -14.94 -10.61 3.90
CA MET A 287 -13.63 -10.95 3.36
C MET A 287 -13.78 -11.76 2.07
N THR A 288 -12.83 -11.58 1.14
CA THR A 288 -12.91 -12.21 -0.18
C THR A 288 -11.63 -12.97 -0.51
N ALA A 289 -11.76 -14.25 -0.85
CA ALA A 289 -10.69 -15.01 -1.48
C ALA A 289 -10.72 -14.82 -2.99
N ARG A 290 -9.54 -14.83 -3.65
CA ARG A 290 -9.43 -14.57 -5.09
C ARG A 290 -8.57 -15.63 -5.75
N GLY A 291 -8.94 -15.99 -6.97
CA GLY A 291 -8.13 -16.84 -7.84
C GLY A 291 -8.23 -16.39 -9.30
N THR A 292 -7.11 -16.48 -10.03
CA THR A 292 -7.06 -16.15 -11.46
C THR A 292 -6.79 -17.40 -12.29
N THR A 293 -7.53 -17.59 -13.37
CA THR A 293 -7.28 -18.68 -14.31
C THR A 293 -7.67 -18.28 -15.73
N THR A 294 -6.98 -18.84 -16.73
CA THR A 294 -7.39 -18.72 -18.13
C THR A 294 -8.52 -19.73 -18.38
N ILE A 295 -9.62 -19.26 -18.96
CA ILE A 295 -10.80 -20.06 -19.29
C ILE A 295 -11.11 -19.86 -20.77
N SER A 296 -11.43 -20.93 -21.50
CA SER A 296 -11.88 -20.85 -22.89
C SER A 296 -13.33 -20.34 -22.98
N ALA A 297 -13.76 -19.95 -24.18
CA ALA A 297 -15.18 -19.74 -24.42
C ALA A 297 -15.92 -21.08 -24.40
N GLY A 298 -17.14 -21.10 -23.87
CA GLY A 298 -18.00 -22.27 -23.80
C GLY A 298 -18.32 -22.72 -22.38
N THR A 299 -18.76 -23.97 -22.23
CA THR A 299 -19.26 -24.51 -20.97
C THR A 299 -18.14 -25.14 -20.12
N HIS A 300 -18.07 -24.73 -18.85
CA HIS A 300 -17.07 -25.16 -17.87
C HIS A 300 -17.71 -25.72 -16.61
N ASP A 301 -17.02 -26.66 -15.96
CA ASP A 301 -17.45 -27.26 -14.70
C ASP A 301 -17.05 -26.39 -13.52
N ILE A 302 -18.03 -26.00 -12.70
CA ILE A 302 -17.81 -25.24 -11.47
C ILE A 302 -18.24 -26.07 -10.27
N ARG A 303 -17.37 -26.15 -9.26
CA ARG A 303 -17.71 -26.71 -7.95
C ARG A 303 -17.39 -25.71 -6.87
N VAL A 304 -18.33 -25.54 -5.94
CA VAL A 304 -18.14 -24.70 -4.75
C VAL A 304 -18.42 -25.55 -3.52
N TYR A 305 -17.50 -25.52 -2.56
CA TYR A 305 -17.69 -26.08 -1.24
C TYR A 305 -17.92 -24.93 -0.25
N PHE A 306 -18.89 -25.08 0.64
CA PHE A 306 -19.14 -24.14 1.74
C PHE A 306 -19.47 -24.91 3.01
N SER A 307 -18.81 -24.56 4.11
CA SER A 307 -18.90 -25.23 5.41
C SER A 307 -19.14 -24.17 6.47
N ARG A 308 -20.30 -24.28 7.13
CA ARG A 308 -20.76 -23.24 8.04
C ARG A 308 -19.90 -23.20 9.31
N SER A 309 -19.46 -22.00 9.69
CA SER A 309 -18.79 -21.72 10.97
C SER A 309 -19.74 -21.01 11.95
N TRP A 310 -19.22 -20.57 13.10
CA TRP A 310 -19.97 -19.81 14.11
C TRP A 310 -20.27 -18.37 13.70
N PHE A 311 -19.52 -17.79 12.75
CA PHE A 311 -19.78 -16.47 12.18
C PHE A 311 -21.09 -16.41 11.39
N ARG A 312 -21.56 -15.19 11.11
CA ARG A 312 -22.70 -14.96 10.22
C ARG A 312 -22.40 -15.57 8.84
N PRO A 313 -23.24 -16.49 8.33
CA PRO A 313 -22.99 -17.12 7.04
C PRO A 313 -23.22 -16.14 5.89
N GLY A 314 -22.47 -16.35 4.83
CA GLY A 314 -22.67 -15.76 3.52
C GLY A 314 -21.81 -16.52 2.52
N LEU A 315 -22.22 -16.51 1.25
CA LEU A 315 -21.55 -17.15 0.15
C LEU A 315 -21.88 -16.41 -1.14
N GLY A 316 -20.88 -15.75 -1.70
CA GLY A 316 -20.96 -15.06 -2.98
C GLY A 316 -19.83 -15.50 -3.89
N LEU A 317 -20.18 -15.84 -5.13
CA LEU A 317 -19.22 -16.04 -6.20
C LEU A 317 -19.36 -14.90 -7.20
N PHE A 318 -18.25 -14.28 -7.55
CA PHE A 318 -18.15 -13.30 -8.62
C PHE A 318 -17.16 -13.76 -9.69
N ILE A 319 -17.40 -13.33 -10.92
CA ILE A 319 -16.49 -13.54 -12.05
C ILE A 319 -16.27 -12.21 -12.78
N SER A 320 -15.05 -11.95 -13.22
CA SER A 320 -14.74 -10.76 -14.01
C SER A 320 -13.56 -10.97 -14.93
N LEU A 321 -13.54 -10.18 -16.00
CA LEU A 321 -12.36 -9.93 -16.80
C LEU A 321 -11.65 -8.66 -16.29
N ALA A 322 -10.48 -8.41 -16.87
CA ALA A 322 -9.68 -7.24 -16.56
C ALA A 322 -10.45 -5.92 -16.81
N ASP A 323 -11.32 -5.90 -17.83
CA ASP A 323 -12.10 -4.76 -18.34
C ASP A 323 -13.57 -4.78 -17.90
N THR A 324 -14.00 -5.65 -16.99
CA THR A 324 -15.40 -5.68 -16.51
C THR A 324 -15.48 -5.56 -15.00
N ARG A 325 -16.64 -5.10 -14.51
CA ARG A 325 -16.95 -5.17 -13.08
C ARG A 325 -17.16 -6.63 -12.65
N PRO A 326 -16.94 -6.98 -11.36
CA PRO A 326 -17.34 -8.27 -10.80
C PRO A 326 -18.81 -8.56 -11.08
N GLN A 327 -19.07 -9.58 -11.90
CA GLN A 327 -20.41 -10.07 -12.17
C GLN A 327 -20.78 -11.09 -11.08
N PRO A 328 -21.89 -10.89 -10.34
CA PRO A 328 -22.35 -11.89 -9.38
C PRO A 328 -22.90 -13.14 -10.09
N LEU A 329 -22.52 -14.31 -9.59
CA LEU A 329 -23.03 -15.64 -9.98
C LEU A 329 -23.87 -16.31 -8.89
N HIS A 330 -24.32 -15.52 -7.91
CA HIS A 330 -25.08 -15.98 -6.74
C HIS A 330 -26.38 -15.20 -6.59
N ALA A 331 -27.31 -15.75 -5.80
CA ALA A 331 -28.53 -15.04 -5.43
C ALA A 331 -28.22 -13.90 -4.45
N PRO A 332 -28.88 -12.73 -4.54
CA PRO A 332 -28.62 -11.62 -3.63
C PRO A 332 -28.67 -11.98 -2.14
N ALA A 333 -29.63 -12.82 -1.73
CA ALA A 333 -29.77 -13.26 -0.34
C ALA A 333 -28.63 -14.20 0.13
N SER A 334 -27.88 -14.80 -0.80
CA SER A 334 -26.75 -15.68 -0.48
C SER A 334 -25.54 -14.91 0.05
N LEU A 335 -25.38 -13.64 -0.33
CA LEU A 335 -24.30 -12.81 0.20
C LEU A 335 -24.92 -11.59 0.88
N PRO A 336 -25.37 -11.73 2.14
CA PRO A 336 -25.82 -10.58 2.88
C PRO A 336 -24.67 -9.59 3.08
N GLU A 337 -24.97 -8.30 2.99
CA GLU A 337 -23.99 -7.27 3.32
C GLU A 337 -23.56 -7.43 4.78
N PRO A 338 -22.24 -7.41 5.06
CA PRO A 338 -21.74 -7.42 6.44
C PRO A 338 -22.17 -6.14 7.13
N ASP A 339 -22.34 -6.21 8.46
CA ASP A 339 -22.64 -5.01 9.24
C ASP A 339 -21.42 -4.07 9.20
N ALA A 340 -21.66 -2.79 8.90
CA ALA A 340 -20.57 -1.84 8.77
C ALA A 340 -19.90 -1.60 10.15
N VAL A 341 -18.62 -1.92 10.26
CA VAL A 341 -17.82 -1.59 11.44
C VAL A 341 -17.36 -0.14 11.32
N ALA A 342 -17.80 0.70 12.25
CA ALA A 342 -17.39 2.10 12.28
C ALA A 342 -15.88 2.21 12.55
N LEU A 343 -15.23 3.14 11.84
CA LEU A 343 -13.83 3.47 12.10
C LEU A 343 -13.66 4.01 13.53
N VAL A 344 -12.85 3.32 14.32
CA VAL A 344 -12.35 3.84 15.60
C VAL A 344 -11.05 4.58 15.30
N SER A 345 -11.14 5.90 15.22
CA SER A 345 -9.99 6.76 14.97
C SER A 345 -9.49 7.41 16.27
N VAL A 346 -8.18 7.62 16.34
CA VAL A 346 -7.54 8.44 17.36
C VAL A 346 -6.83 9.57 16.65
N ASN A 347 -7.05 10.80 17.11
CA ASN A 347 -6.35 11.99 16.65
C ASN A 347 -5.85 12.80 17.85
N PRO A 348 -4.68 13.45 17.74
CA PRO A 348 -4.24 14.44 18.71
C PRO A 348 -5.22 15.60 18.81
N ASP A 349 -5.52 16.03 20.03
CA ASP A 349 -6.48 17.09 20.30
C ASP A 349 -5.76 18.35 20.74
N TYR A 350 -5.98 19.45 20.00
CA TYR A 350 -5.40 20.76 20.29
C TYR A 350 -5.97 21.40 21.57
N SER A 351 -7.17 20.99 22.00
CA SER A 351 -7.91 21.58 23.11
C SER A 351 -7.63 20.90 24.46
N SER A 352 -7.09 19.69 24.46
CA SER A 352 -6.73 18.94 25.67
C SER A 352 -5.23 18.99 25.93
N LEU A 353 -4.84 19.47 27.11
CA LEU A 353 -3.44 19.46 27.56
C LEU A 353 -2.88 18.03 27.69
N GLN A 354 -3.75 17.02 27.88
CA GLN A 354 -3.35 15.61 28.01
C GLN A 354 -3.27 14.90 26.65
N ASP A 355 -4.06 15.33 25.66
CA ASP A 355 -4.21 14.68 24.36
C ASP A 355 -3.51 15.41 23.20
N LYS A 356 -2.78 16.48 23.53
CA LYS A 356 -2.01 17.26 22.56
C LYS A 356 -1.00 16.40 21.81
N ILE A 357 -0.36 15.43 22.48
CA ILE A 357 0.48 14.40 21.85
C ILE A 357 -0.10 13.04 22.23
N GLN A 358 -0.50 12.26 21.23
CA GLN A 358 -0.99 10.90 21.43
C GLN A 358 0.18 9.91 21.42
N ARG A 359 0.18 8.95 22.34
CA ARG A 359 1.20 7.90 22.42
C ARG A 359 0.53 6.54 22.60
N ILE A 360 0.58 5.71 21.57
CA ILE A 360 -0.06 4.39 21.57
C ILE A 360 1.01 3.31 21.45
N ARG A 361 1.14 2.48 22.50
CA ARG A 361 1.81 1.18 22.36
C ARG A 361 0.96 0.32 21.45
N SER A 362 1.54 -0.11 20.35
CA SER A 362 0.79 -0.68 19.22
C SER A 362 1.49 -1.90 18.65
N PHE A 363 0.71 -2.72 17.97
CA PHE A 363 1.24 -3.67 17.00
C PHE A 363 1.12 -3.03 15.62
N VAL A 364 2.18 -3.14 14.82
CA VAL A 364 2.17 -2.70 13.43
C VAL A 364 2.77 -3.80 12.57
N GLN A 365 2.35 -3.90 11.33
CA GLN A 365 2.92 -4.84 10.38
C GLN A 365 3.27 -4.07 9.11
N LEU A 366 4.55 -4.02 8.76
CA LEU A 366 4.97 -3.32 7.55
C LEU A 366 4.63 -4.13 6.30
N PRO A 367 4.38 -3.49 5.15
CA PRO A 367 4.14 -4.21 3.91
C PRO A 367 5.25 -5.22 3.61
N GLY A 368 4.86 -6.47 3.34
CA GLY A 368 5.78 -7.57 3.06
C GLY A 368 6.30 -8.33 4.29
N GLU A 369 6.08 -7.83 5.51
CA GLU A 369 6.39 -8.61 6.72
C GLU A 369 5.36 -9.73 6.92
N LYS A 370 5.82 -10.90 7.35
CA LYS A 370 4.95 -12.05 7.69
C LYS A 370 4.39 -11.95 9.11
N MET A 371 5.09 -11.24 9.99
CA MET A 371 4.77 -11.14 11.41
C MET A 371 4.65 -9.67 11.80
N LYS A 372 3.71 -9.37 12.69
CA LYS A 372 3.58 -8.03 13.28
C LYS A 372 4.72 -7.72 14.23
N ARG A 373 5.12 -6.45 14.29
CA ARG A 373 6.02 -5.88 15.30
C ARG A 373 5.23 -5.60 16.56
N THR A 374 5.57 -6.29 17.64
CA THR A 374 4.80 -6.26 18.89
C THR A 374 5.25 -5.19 19.89
N HIS A 375 6.40 -4.56 19.65
CA HIS A 375 7.01 -3.58 20.55
C HIS A 375 7.11 -2.23 19.87
N SER A 376 5.97 -1.67 19.46
CA SER A 376 5.95 -0.40 18.73
C SER A 376 5.36 0.72 19.58
N LEU A 377 5.91 1.92 19.44
CA LEU A 377 5.36 3.15 19.98
C LEU A 377 4.98 4.05 18.80
N SER A 378 3.67 4.26 18.64
CA SER A 378 3.13 5.21 17.67
C SER A 378 2.85 6.53 18.36
N VAL A 379 3.37 7.63 17.81
CA VAL A 379 3.27 8.97 18.38
C VAL A 379 2.56 9.89 17.40
N GLY A 380 1.48 10.48 17.87
CA GLY A 380 0.65 11.41 17.12
C GLY A 380 0.90 12.84 17.57
N SER A 381 1.30 13.72 16.64
CA SER A 381 1.43 15.15 16.88
C SER A 381 0.13 15.91 16.51
N PRO A 382 -0.15 17.10 17.08
CA PRO A 382 -0.88 18.15 16.34
C PRO A 382 0.01 18.48 15.11
N THR A 383 -0.02 19.58 14.38
CA THR A 383 0.81 19.71 13.14
C THR A 383 0.53 18.66 12.01
N GLY A 384 -0.10 17.52 12.28
CA GLY A 384 -0.51 16.50 11.29
C GLY A 384 0.58 15.50 10.88
N ILE A 385 1.72 15.45 11.56
CA ILE A 385 2.80 14.47 11.29
C ILE A 385 2.95 13.52 12.45
N HIS A 386 3.07 12.25 12.12
CA HIS A 386 3.05 11.14 13.07
C HIS A 386 4.12 10.13 12.73
N TYR A 387 4.48 9.28 13.69
CA TYR A 387 5.46 8.23 13.45
C TYR A 387 5.23 7.00 14.31
N THR A 388 5.85 5.89 13.90
CA THR A 388 5.98 4.68 14.72
C THR A 388 7.45 4.33 14.87
N LEU A 389 7.87 4.08 16.11
CA LEU A 389 9.17 3.56 16.46
C LEU A 389 9.03 2.09 16.89
N ASP A 390 9.84 1.21 16.30
CA ASP A 390 10.05 -0.13 16.83
C ASP A 390 11.05 -0.07 17.99
N LEU A 391 10.58 -0.33 19.20
CA LEU A 391 11.35 -0.26 20.43
C LEU A 391 12.32 -1.43 20.62
N ASN A 392 12.20 -2.52 19.85
CA ASN A 392 13.19 -3.61 19.90
C ASN A 392 14.43 -3.27 19.07
N GLN A 393 14.28 -2.44 18.03
CA GLN A 393 15.36 -2.12 17.10
C GLN A 393 15.74 -0.64 17.12
N MET A 394 14.99 0.20 17.86
CA MET A 394 15.05 1.67 17.81
C MET A 394 14.85 2.22 16.39
N ALA A 395 14.11 1.49 15.56
CA ALA A 395 13.92 1.79 14.15
C ALA A 395 12.70 2.67 13.93
N LEU A 396 12.87 3.77 13.17
CA LEU A 396 11.77 4.62 12.73
C LEU A 396 11.13 3.98 11.49
N VAL A 397 10.06 3.21 11.71
CA VAL A 397 9.55 2.26 10.71
C VAL A 397 8.51 2.86 9.76
N GLN A 398 7.80 3.88 10.22
CA GLN A 398 6.89 4.65 9.39
C GLN A 398 6.76 6.06 9.95
N VAL A 399 6.64 7.01 9.05
CA VAL A 399 6.24 8.39 9.32
C VAL A 399 5.06 8.66 8.40
N TRP A 400 4.12 9.50 8.80
CA TRP A 400 3.01 9.87 7.92
C TRP A 400 2.44 11.24 8.21
N LYS A 401 1.79 11.81 7.19
CA LYS A 401 1.08 13.08 7.22
C LYS A 401 -0.42 12.88 7.02
N GLY A 402 -1.25 13.46 7.89
CA GLY A 402 -2.71 13.34 7.81
C GLY A 402 -3.34 13.13 9.18
N ASP A 403 -4.33 12.23 9.26
CA ASP A 403 -4.90 11.82 10.54
C ASP A 403 -4.01 10.74 11.18
N PHE A 404 -4.07 10.63 12.50
CA PHE A 404 -3.13 9.82 13.25
C PHE A 404 -3.36 8.32 13.04
N ALA A 405 -4.38 7.72 13.65
CA ALA A 405 -4.45 6.25 13.67
C ALA A 405 -5.86 5.70 13.54
N ASN A 406 -5.98 4.65 12.73
CA ASN A 406 -7.05 3.67 12.80
C ASN A 406 -6.64 2.62 13.84
N VAL A 407 -7.46 2.50 14.88
CA VAL A 407 -7.28 1.53 15.98
C VAL A 407 -8.48 0.59 16.11
N THR A 408 -9.32 0.50 15.07
CA THR A 408 -10.49 -0.38 15.05
C THR A 408 -10.10 -1.81 15.45
N GLU A 409 -9.08 -2.40 14.81
CA GLU A 409 -8.65 -3.77 15.14
C GLU A 409 -8.16 -3.94 16.58
N MET A 410 -7.68 -2.86 17.21
CA MET A 410 -7.20 -2.91 18.59
C MET A 410 -8.34 -2.88 19.61
N TRP A 411 -9.42 -2.14 19.31
CA TRP A 411 -10.43 -1.76 20.31
C TRP A 411 -11.83 -2.30 20.02
N TYR A 412 -12.16 -2.60 18.76
CA TYR A 412 -13.41 -3.23 18.35
C TYR A 412 -13.22 -4.75 18.24
N GLU A 413 -14.03 -5.51 18.98
CA GLU A 413 -14.09 -6.99 18.99
C GLU A 413 -12.76 -7.77 19.09
N ARG A 414 -11.63 -7.11 19.40
CA ARG A 414 -10.33 -7.60 19.91
C ARG A 414 -9.81 -8.97 19.43
N GLY A 415 -10.11 -9.35 18.19
CA GLY A 415 -9.49 -10.49 17.50
C GLY A 415 -8.06 -10.18 17.04
N GLU A 416 -7.29 -11.21 16.67
CA GLU A 416 -6.07 -11.01 15.89
C GLU A 416 -6.41 -10.33 14.55
N PRO A 417 -5.62 -9.36 14.05
CA PRO A 417 -4.21 -9.11 14.41
C PRO A 417 -3.94 -7.92 15.35
N GLN A 418 -4.97 -7.12 15.70
CA GLN A 418 -4.87 -5.96 16.60
C GLN A 418 -3.88 -4.89 16.13
N LEU A 419 -3.90 -4.54 14.85
CA LEU A 419 -2.93 -3.59 14.29
C LEU A 419 -3.39 -2.14 14.45
N LEU A 420 -2.41 -1.26 14.67
CA LEU A 420 -2.54 0.16 14.40
C LEU A 420 -2.19 0.42 12.94
N SER A 421 -3.08 1.09 12.21
CA SER A 421 -2.84 1.51 10.83
C SER A 421 -2.84 3.04 10.69
N PRO A 422 -1.89 3.64 9.95
CA PRO A 422 -1.93 5.07 9.64
C PRO A 422 -3.19 5.47 8.87
N LEU A 423 -3.74 6.65 9.16
CA LEU A 423 -4.85 7.27 8.40
C LEU A 423 -4.38 8.37 7.43
N GLY A 424 -3.07 8.48 7.21
CA GLY A 424 -2.45 9.51 6.37
C GLY A 424 -1.40 8.96 5.42
N THR A 425 -0.87 9.84 4.57
CA THR A 425 0.16 9.53 3.58
C THR A 425 1.44 9.07 4.27
N VAL A 426 1.85 7.82 4.01
CA VAL A 426 2.99 7.18 4.70
C VAL A 426 4.26 7.22 3.87
N VAL A 427 5.40 7.49 4.52
CA VAL A 427 6.73 7.13 4.01
C VAL A 427 7.39 6.15 4.99
N ARG A 428 8.21 5.26 4.46
CA ARG A 428 8.86 4.19 5.24
C ARG A 428 10.36 4.33 5.11
N PRO A 429 11.03 4.95 6.10
CA PRO A 429 12.48 4.89 6.23
C PRO A 429 12.96 3.44 6.43
N PRO A 430 14.28 3.20 6.42
CA PRO A 430 14.82 1.87 6.70
C PRO A 430 14.32 1.32 8.03
N ALA A 431 13.71 0.15 8.00
CA ALA A 431 13.02 -0.44 9.14
C ALA A 431 13.95 -1.27 10.07
N GLN A 432 15.27 -1.16 9.87
CA GLN A 432 16.30 -1.74 10.75
C GLN A 432 16.81 -0.70 11.74
N THR A 433 17.62 -1.13 12.71
CA THR A 433 18.25 -0.22 13.66
C THR A 433 19.00 0.92 12.96
N PRO A 434 18.84 2.19 13.39
CA PRO A 434 19.48 3.33 12.74
C PRO A 434 20.94 3.48 13.15
N LEU A 435 21.41 2.74 14.16
CA LEU A 435 22.73 2.93 14.74
C LEU A 435 23.50 1.62 14.83
N MET A 436 24.78 1.67 14.51
CA MET A 436 25.71 0.55 14.65
C MET A 436 27.09 1.05 15.10
N LEU A 437 27.80 0.20 15.85
CA LEU A 437 29.23 0.34 16.07
C LEU A 437 29.95 -0.44 14.97
N LEU A 438 30.59 0.25 14.03
CA LEU A 438 31.30 -0.39 12.92
C LEU A 438 32.81 -0.45 13.23
N GLN A 439 33.36 -1.65 13.22
CA GLN A 439 34.81 -1.88 13.26
C GLN A 439 35.41 -1.94 11.84
N ASP A 440 34.65 -2.51 10.90
CA ASP A 440 34.95 -2.52 9.47
C ASP A 440 33.87 -1.71 8.74
N GLU A 441 34.32 -0.73 7.97
CA GLU A 441 33.44 0.15 7.22
C GLU A 441 32.79 -0.54 6.01
N ALA A 442 33.25 -1.73 5.62
CA ALA A 442 32.61 -2.59 4.62
C ALA A 442 31.52 -3.50 5.21
N ALA A 443 31.39 -3.56 6.54
CA ALA A 443 30.39 -4.41 7.19
C ALA A 443 28.96 -4.04 6.75
N ALA A 444 28.21 -5.04 6.31
CA ALA A 444 26.81 -4.88 5.94
C ALA A 444 25.99 -4.41 7.15
N TRP A 445 24.98 -3.59 6.90
CA TRP A 445 24.05 -3.20 7.95
C TRP A 445 23.16 -4.41 8.28
N PRO A 446 23.04 -4.81 9.56
CA PRO A 446 22.27 -5.99 9.92
C PRO A 446 20.77 -5.76 9.71
N ASP A 447 20.04 -6.84 9.42
CA ASP A 447 18.58 -6.81 9.33
C ASP A 447 17.94 -6.59 10.72
N SER A 448 18.54 -7.19 11.76
CA SER A 448 18.16 -6.99 13.16
C SER A 448 19.37 -7.12 14.09
N VAL A 449 19.26 -6.53 15.27
CA VAL A 449 20.24 -6.66 16.35
C VAL A 449 19.61 -7.31 17.58
N ASP A 450 20.44 -7.98 18.38
CA ASP A 450 20.02 -8.58 19.63
C ASP A 450 19.85 -7.55 20.75
N ASP A 451 19.25 -8.01 21.85
CA ASP A 451 19.02 -7.24 23.06
C ASP A 451 20.29 -7.03 23.91
N LYS A 452 21.45 -7.53 23.48
CA LYS A 452 22.74 -7.22 24.13
C LYS A 452 23.35 -5.98 23.51
N LEU A 453 23.19 -5.79 22.20
CA LEU A 453 23.69 -4.62 21.49
C LEU A 453 22.78 -3.40 21.70
N VAL A 454 21.46 -3.56 21.54
CA VAL A 454 20.48 -2.47 21.72
C VAL A 454 19.51 -2.80 22.84
N GLN A 455 19.45 -1.94 23.86
CA GLN A 455 18.58 -2.15 25.02
C GLN A 455 17.72 -0.94 25.30
N TYR A 456 16.41 -1.06 25.09
CA TYR A 456 15.45 -0.07 25.57
C TYR A 456 15.59 0.12 27.10
N LYS A 457 15.73 1.37 27.55
CA LYS A 457 15.82 1.72 28.98
C LYS A 457 14.65 2.54 29.48
N GLY A 458 13.75 2.96 28.60
CA GLY A 458 12.56 3.74 28.97
C GLY A 458 12.42 4.98 28.12
N GLN A 459 11.53 5.87 28.57
CA GLN A 459 11.34 7.18 27.94
C GLN A 459 11.12 8.22 29.03
N THR A 460 11.58 9.43 28.77
CA THR A 460 11.10 10.63 29.46
C THR A 460 10.05 11.31 28.59
N VAL A 461 9.12 12.02 29.22
CA VAL A 461 8.06 12.75 28.52
C VAL A 461 8.15 14.19 28.95
N ASP A 462 8.22 15.11 27.99
CA ASP A 462 8.26 16.54 28.28
C ASP A 462 6.87 17.10 28.65
N LYS A 463 6.81 18.40 28.97
CA LYS A 463 5.56 19.08 29.34
C LYS A 463 4.53 19.12 28.20
N GLN A 464 4.95 18.90 26.97
CA GLN A 464 4.10 18.88 25.78
C GLN A 464 3.63 17.46 25.44
N GLY A 465 4.14 16.43 26.13
CA GLY A 465 3.82 15.04 25.88
C GLY A 465 4.74 14.36 24.85
N LEU A 466 5.80 15.02 24.37
CA LEU A 466 6.73 14.39 23.45
C LEU A 466 7.65 13.42 24.20
N PRO A 467 7.79 12.16 23.74
CA PRO A 467 8.70 11.21 24.35
C PRO A 467 10.13 11.42 23.86
N THR A 468 11.10 11.30 24.77
CA THR A 468 12.51 11.06 24.44
C THR A 468 12.85 9.65 24.87
N ILE A 469 13.21 8.80 23.92
CA ILE A 469 13.52 7.39 24.15
C ILE A 469 14.97 7.27 24.62
N GLN A 470 15.18 6.52 25.70
CA GLN A 470 16.51 6.22 26.22
C GLN A 470 16.84 4.75 25.98
N TYR A 471 18.02 4.47 25.46
CA TYR A 471 18.52 3.10 25.26
C TYR A 471 20.04 3.00 25.36
N GLN A 472 20.54 1.78 25.51
CA GLN A 472 21.97 1.48 25.39
C GLN A 472 22.30 0.98 23.99
N LEU A 473 23.47 1.36 23.48
CA LEU A 473 24.08 0.86 22.26
C LEU A 473 25.55 0.55 22.52
N GLY A 474 25.90 -0.72 22.76
CA GLY A 474 27.30 -1.16 22.90
C GLY A 474 28.17 -0.30 23.84
N GLY A 475 27.65 0.04 25.03
CA GLY A 475 28.31 0.87 26.04
C GLY A 475 27.98 2.36 26.00
N LEU A 476 27.29 2.83 24.95
CA LEU A 476 26.77 4.20 24.85
C LEU A 476 25.36 4.28 25.40
N THR A 477 25.06 5.37 26.09
CA THR A 477 23.68 5.81 26.34
C THR A 477 23.23 6.71 25.22
N VAL A 478 22.09 6.42 24.61
CA VAL A 478 21.48 7.23 23.56
C VAL A 478 20.17 7.81 24.06
N ASN A 479 20.02 9.13 23.93
CA ASN A 479 18.74 9.82 24.07
C ASN A 479 18.24 10.20 22.67
N ASP A 480 17.05 9.74 22.32
CA ASP A 480 16.47 9.81 20.98
C ASP A 480 15.15 10.56 21.02
N ALA A 481 15.20 11.81 20.55
CA ALA A 481 14.07 12.71 20.50
C ALA A 481 13.59 12.87 19.06
N ILE A 482 12.31 12.61 18.83
CA ILE A 482 11.66 12.76 17.53
C ILE A 482 10.52 13.76 17.69
N GLN A 483 10.60 14.86 16.94
CA GLN A 483 9.64 15.96 17.04
C GLN A 483 9.39 16.57 15.66
N THR A 484 8.24 17.21 15.51
CA THR A 484 7.97 18.04 14.33
C THR A 484 8.68 19.38 14.45
N SER A 485 9.16 19.93 13.33
CA SER A 485 9.84 21.23 13.35
C SER A 485 8.84 22.35 13.65
N LYS A 486 9.17 23.23 14.60
CA LYS A 486 8.37 24.44 14.88
C LYS A 486 8.47 25.48 13.75
N ASP A 487 9.53 25.41 12.95
CA ASP A 487 9.84 26.35 11.87
C ASP A 487 9.29 25.88 10.51
N ASP A 488 8.50 24.81 10.50
CA ASP A 488 7.84 24.29 9.30
C ASP A 488 6.32 24.54 9.36
N PRO A 489 5.83 25.71 8.92
CA PRO A 489 4.41 26.04 8.94
C PRO A 489 3.57 25.13 8.02
N ALA A 490 4.18 24.40 7.08
CA ALA A 490 3.50 23.42 6.24
C ALA A 490 3.39 22.03 6.91
N GLY A 491 3.96 21.86 8.12
CA GLY A 491 3.87 20.64 8.90
C GLY A 491 4.27 19.39 8.12
N SER A 492 5.39 19.44 7.39
CA SER A 492 5.85 18.37 6.49
C SER A 492 7.20 17.79 6.92
N THR A 493 7.75 18.22 8.05
CA THR A 493 9.10 17.86 8.50
C THR A 493 9.10 17.21 9.88
N LEU A 494 9.63 15.99 9.96
CA LEU A 494 9.93 15.28 11.20
C LEU A 494 11.44 15.32 11.46
N THR A 495 11.87 15.85 12.60
CA THR A 495 13.29 15.91 12.99
C THR A 495 13.58 14.90 14.08
N ARG A 496 14.62 14.09 13.87
CA ARG A 496 15.18 13.17 14.86
C ARG A 496 16.52 13.69 15.34
N THR A 497 16.67 13.78 16.65
CA THR A 497 17.91 14.17 17.33
C THR A 497 18.35 13.04 18.25
N LEU A 498 19.56 12.56 18.02
CA LEU A 498 20.21 11.51 18.79
C LEU A 498 21.36 12.15 19.56
N ILE A 499 21.39 11.97 20.88
CA ILE A 499 22.46 12.46 21.76
C ILE A 499 23.11 11.26 22.44
N PHE A 500 24.43 11.19 22.36
CA PHE A 500 25.24 10.05 22.78
C PHE A 500 26.12 10.44 23.95
N SER A 501 26.17 9.60 24.98
CA SER A 501 27.11 9.73 26.09
C SER A 501 27.71 8.37 26.47
N GLY A 502 28.84 8.39 27.18
CA GLY A 502 29.60 7.20 27.53
C GLY A 502 30.76 6.92 26.58
N SER A 503 31.18 5.66 26.48
CA SER A 503 32.31 5.24 25.64
C SER A 503 31.96 3.97 24.88
N ALA A 504 32.34 3.92 23.61
CA ALA A 504 32.14 2.77 22.74
C ALA A 504 33.47 2.09 22.40
N THR A 505 33.43 0.81 22.08
CA THR A 505 34.58 0.02 21.59
C THR A 505 34.86 0.20 20.09
N GLY A 506 34.11 1.07 19.40
CA GLY A 506 34.25 1.36 17.96
C GLY A 506 33.61 2.70 17.58
N THR A 507 33.70 3.08 16.30
CA THR A 507 33.07 4.31 15.81
C THR A 507 31.56 4.10 15.65
N PRO A 508 30.72 4.91 16.33
CA PRO A 508 29.29 4.87 16.12
C PRO A 508 28.93 5.52 14.78
N TYR A 509 28.06 4.86 14.03
CA TYR A 509 27.49 5.37 12.79
C TYR A 509 25.97 5.43 12.89
N CYS A 510 25.38 6.50 12.36
CA CYS A 510 23.96 6.60 12.10
C CYS A 510 23.66 6.42 10.62
N ARG A 511 22.86 5.42 10.26
CA ARG A 511 22.33 5.25 8.90
C ARG A 511 21.02 6.02 8.78
N ILE A 512 21.10 7.21 8.19
CA ILE A 512 19.96 8.13 8.08
C ILE A 512 19.06 7.80 6.88
N ALA A 513 19.59 7.11 5.87
CA ALA A 513 18.82 6.63 4.73
C ALA A 513 19.44 5.38 4.11
N ALA A 514 18.58 4.54 3.55
CA ALA A 514 18.96 3.42 2.69
C ALA A 514 17.86 3.19 1.66
N GLY A 515 18.22 3.02 0.39
CA GLY A 515 17.25 2.93 -0.70
C GLY A 515 17.80 2.32 -1.98
N THR A 516 16.92 2.01 -2.92
CA THR A 516 17.30 1.60 -4.28
C THR A 516 17.93 2.76 -5.05
N SER A 517 17.54 4.00 -4.73
CA SER A 517 18.20 5.22 -5.19
C SER A 517 18.28 6.27 -4.08
N VAL A 518 19.41 6.98 -4.04
CA VAL A 518 19.67 8.11 -3.16
C VAL A 518 20.38 9.19 -3.98
N GLU A 519 19.72 10.33 -4.15
CA GLU A 519 20.24 11.47 -4.92
C GLU A 519 20.49 12.65 -3.97
N GLU A 520 21.72 13.15 -3.90
CA GLU A 520 21.95 14.47 -3.27
C GLU A 520 21.45 15.57 -4.20
N VAL A 521 20.30 16.17 -3.87
CA VAL A 521 19.63 17.18 -4.71
C VAL A 521 20.01 18.62 -4.33
N ALA A 522 20.57 18.79 -3.14
CA ALA A 522 21.29 19.96 -2.68
C ALA A 522 22.22 19.54 -1.53
N LYS A 523 23.18 20.39 -1.18
CA LYS A 523 24.12 20.09 -0.10
C LYS A 523 23.38 19.74 1.20
N GLY A 524 23.52 18.50 1.66
CA GLY A 524 22.83 18.00 2.85
C GLY A 524 21.32 17.70 2.67
N LEU A 525 20.83 17.63 1.43
CA LEU A 525 19.46 17.26 1.09
C LEU A 525 19.45 16.10 0.10
N TYR A 526 18.88 14.97 0.51
CA TYR A 526 18.88 13.72 -0.24
C TYR A 526 17.46 13.30 -0.59
N ALA A 527 17.20 12.98 -1.86
CA ALA A 527 15.96 12.36 -2.32
C ALA A 527 16.10 10.84 -2.29
N ILE A 528 15.14 10.15 -1.67
CA ILE A 528 15.21 8.70 -1.45
C ILE A 528 14.16 7.97 -2.29
N ASN A 529 14.55 6.83 -2.87
CA ASN A 529 13.70 5.91 -3.63
C ASN A 529 12.85 6.66 -4.66
N ASP A 530 13.52 7.31 -5.62
CA ASP A 530 12.88 8.04 -6.70
C ASP A 530 11.91 9.12 -6.16
N ARG A 531 12.46 9.99 -5.30
CA ARG A 531 11.74 11.15 -4.73
C ARG A 531 10.44 10.76 -4.04
N SER A 532 10.49 9.67 -3.26
CA SER A 532 9.38 9.26 -2.40
C SER A 532 9.29 10.08 -1.11
N TYR A 533 10.45 10.53 -0.60
CA TYR A 533 10.63 11.48 0.50
C TYR A 533 12.04 12.10 0.43
N TYR A 534 12.29 13.14 1.21
CA TYR A 534 13.63 13.70 1.40
C TYR A 534 14.20 13.44 2.80
N VAL A 535 15.53 13.39 2.89
CA VAL A 535 16.28 13.46 4.14
C VAL A 535 17.16 14.70 4.14
N ARG A 536 17.07 15.50 5.19
CA ARG A 536 17.85 16.73 5.43
C ARG A 536 18.83 16.50 6.58
N ILE A 537 20.05 16.98 6.44
CA ILE A 537 21.07 17.03 7.49
C ILE A 537 21.77 18.39 7.49
N ASP A 538 22.62 18.62 8.49
CA ASP A 538 23.54 19.76 8.46
C ASP A 538 24.40 19.69 7.17
N PRO A 539 24.39 20.72 6.31
CA PRO A 539 25.24 20.79 5.12
C PRO A 539 26.74 20.64 5.40
N LYS A 540 27.19 20.87 6.64
CA LYS A 540 28.58 20.70 7.08
C LYS A 540 28.89 19.30 7.61
N ALA A 541 27.89 18.44 7.80
CA ALA A 541 28.09 17.08 8.29
C ALA A 541 28.96 16.27 7.31
N LYS A 542 29.87 15.47 7.87
CA LYS A 542 30.69 14.55 7.08
C LYS A 542 29.86 13.32 6.76
N VAL A 543 29.35 13.23 5.54
CA VAL A 543 28.55 12.10 5.09
C VAL A 543 29.42 11.06 4.42
N LYS A 544 29.10 9.79 4.65
CA LYS A 544 29.62 8.67 3.88
C LYS A 544 28.50 8.00 3.10
N MET A 545 28.64 8.01 1.78
CA MET A 545 27.79 7.27 0.85
C MET A 545 28.44 5.93 0.53
N ARG A 546 27.67 4.83 0.57
CA ARG A 546 28.16 3.52 0.13
C ARG A 546 27.07 2.68 -0.54
N GLN A 547 27.50 1.65 -1.24
CA GLN A 547 26.64 0.58 -1.75
C GLN A 547 26.75 -0.63 -0.82
N SER A 548 25.62 -1.23 -0.44
CA SER A 548 25.57 -2.40 0.44
C SER A 548 24.30 -3.20 0.15
N ASN A 549 24.43 -4.51 -0.09
CA ASN A 549 23.31 -5.42 -0.38
C ASN A 549 22.31 -4.89 -1.43
N GLY A 550 22.83 -4.29 -2.53
CA GLY A 550 22.03 -3.74 -3.62
C GLY A 550 21.30 -2.42 -3.29
N LYS A 551 21.62 -1.78 -2.15
CA LYS A 551 21.08 -0.48 -1.73
C LYS A 551 22.18 0.56 -1.60
N GLN A 552 21.83 1.81 -1.88
CA GLN A 552 22.64 2.97 -1.50
C GLN A 552 22.32 3.36 -0.06
N GLU A 553 23.36 3.59 0.74
CA GLU A 553 23.25 3.98 2.15
C GLU A 553 23.91 5.35 2.39
N VAL A 554 23.28 6.15 3.26
CA VAL A 554 23.81 7.42 3.76
C VAL A 554 24.15 7.25 5.23
N LEU A 555 25.43 7.34 5.55
CA LEU A 555 25.96 7.15 6.89
C LEU A 555 26.56 8.44 7.45
N LEU A 556 26.27 8.71 8.72
CA LEU A 556 26.90 9.76 9.51
C LEU A 556 27.78 9.12 10.58
N PRO A 557 29.12 9.27 10.52
CA PRO A 557 30.00 8.97 11.64
C PRO A 557 29.71 9.95 12.79
N ILE A 558 29.69 9.42 14.00
CA ILE A 558 29.38 10.18 15.21
C ILE A 558 30.69 10.49 15.92
N ASP A 559 31.03 11.77 16.01
CA ASP A 559 32.21 12.20 16.75
C ASP A 559 31.94 12.17 18.25
N MET A 560 32.72 11.35 18.96
CA MET A 560 32.66 11.17 20.42
C MET A 560 33.90 11.75 21.13
N LYS A 561 34.82 12.42 20.41
CA LYS A 561 36.13 12.81 20.96
C LYS A 561 36.09 14.01 21.90
N ASN A 562 35.14 14.93 21.71
CA ASN A 562 35.09 16.23 22.40
C ASN A 562 33.81 16.43 23.23
N GLY A 563 33.30 15.36 23.85
CA GLY A 563 32.09 15.38 24.68
C GLY A 563 30.97 14.50 24.10
N PRO A 564 29.71 14.73 24.51
CA PRO A 564 28.57 13.99 24.00
C PRO A 564 28.46 14.12 22.48
N GLY A 565 28.42 12.98 21.78
CA GLY A 565 28.18 12.97 20.34
C GLY A 565 26.73 13.36 20.05
N SER A 566 26.47 13.89 18.85
CA SER A 566 25.10 14.17 18.41
C SER A 566 24.92 13.95 16.92
N VAL A 567 23.73 13.49 16.55
CA VAL A 567 23.24 13.43 15.17
C VAL A 567 21.88 14.06 15.12
N GLN A 568 21.66 14.92 14.12
CA GLN A 568 20.34 15.43 13.80
C GLN A 568 20.09 15.28 12.30
N TYR A 569 18.90 14.79 11.97
CA TYR A 569 18.41 14.76 10.60
C TYR A 569 16.91 14.93 10.58
N SER A 570 16.37 15.34 9.44
CA SER A 570 14.93 15.47 9.23
C SER A 570 14.46 14.64 8.05
N ILE A 571 13.28 14.04 8.18
CA ILE A 571 12.52 13.43 7.09
C ILE A 571 11.50 14.47 6.65
N ILE A 572 11.50 14.78 5.36
CA ILE A 572 10.59 15.74 4.76
C ILE A 572 9.65 14.97 3.83
N PHE A 573 8.37 15.09 4.17
CA PHE A 573 7.23 14.55 3.48
C PHE A 573 6.91 15.30 2.26
#